data_AF-A0A3M5NGT1-F1
#
_entry.id   AF-A0A3M5NGT1-F1
#
_cell.length_a   1.000
_cell.length_b   1.000
_cell.length_c   1.000
_cell.angle_alpha   90.00
_cell.angle_beta   90.00
_cell.angle_gamma   90.00
#
_symmetry.space_group_name_H-M   'P 1'
#
loop_
_entity.id
_entity.type
_entity.pdbx_description
1 polymer ?
#
loop_
_entity_poly.entity_id
_entity_poly.type
_entity_poly.pdbx_seq_one_letter_code
_entity_poly.pdbx_strand_id
1 'polypeptide(L)' 'MQYQKRVRLLQARTLMVASARSVMAAAFEVGYESATHFSRDYARVFGLPPAQDAGRILGENRSLRTNGRPE' A
#
# COMPACT_ATOMS: atom_id res chain seq x y z
N MET A 1 21.85 0.75 5.72
CA MET A 1 20.50 1.22 6.07
C MET A 1 19.40 0.81 5.06
N GLN A 2 19.46 -0.37 4.41
CA GLN A 2 18.39 -0.77 3.46
C GLN A 2 17.15 -1.35 4.17
N TYR A 3 17.32 -1.87 5.38
CA TYR A 3 16.27 -2.55 6.13
C TYR A 3 15.20 -1.59 6.65
N GLN A 4 15.61 -0.46 7.24
CA GLN A 4 14.70 0.59 7.73
C GLN A 4 13.79 1.13 6.63
N LYS A 5 14.30 1.24 5.39
CA LYS A 5 13.53 1.70 4.25
C LYS A 5 12.42 0.71 3.88
N ARG A 6 12.76 -0.59 3.81
CA ARG A 6 11.78 -1.65 3.55
C ARG A 6 10.68 -1.71 4.61
N VAL A 7 11.02 -1.57 5.89
CA VAL A 7 10.04 -1.56 6.98
C VAL A 7 9.05 -0.39 6.83
N ARG A 8 9.54 0.82 6.52
CA ARG A 8 8.66 1.97 6.26
C ARG A 8 7.73 1.74 5.06
N LEU A 9 8.26 1.20 3.97
CA LEU A 9 7.43 0.91 2.79
C LEU A 9 6.37 -0.17 3.08
N LEU A 10 6.70 -1.18 3.89
CA LEU A 10 5.75 -2.19 4.37
C LEU A 10 4.67 -1.57 5.27
N GLN A 11 5.02 -0.67 6.19
CA GLN A 11 4.03 0.04 7.00
C GLN A 11 3.06 0.85 6.13
N ALA A 12 3.57 1.58 5.13
CA ALA A 12 2.73 2.31 4.19
C ALA A 12 1.77 1.37 3.44
N ARG A 13 2.26 0.21 2.98
CA ARG A 13 1.43 -0.82 2.34
C ARG A 13 0.30 -1.28 3.27
N THR A 14 0.62 -1.60 4.51
CA THR A 14 -0.38 -1.98 5.51
C THR A 14 -1.41 -0.88 5.75
N LEU A 15 -0.99 0.39 5.85
CA LEU A 15 -1.91 1.52 5.99
C LEU A 15 -2.84 1.68 4.78
N MET A 16 -2.31 1.52 3.56
CA MET A 16 -3.12 1.61 2.34
C MET A 16 -4.16 0.49 2.26
N VAL A 17 -3.81 -0.73 2.66
CA VAL A 17 -4.70 -1.90 2.58
C VAL A 17 -5.65 -2.00 3.78
N ALA A 18 -5.14 -1.86 5.00
CA ALA A 18 -5.89 -2.05 6.24
C ALA A 18 -6.78 -0.84 6.57
N SER A 19 -6.30 0.38 6.31
CA SER A 19 -7.03 1.63 6.60
C SER A 19 -7.62 2.28 5.35
N ALA A 20 -7.57 1.61 4.19
CA ALA A 20 -8.03 2.15 2.90
C ALA A 20 -7.48 3.56 2.59
N ARG A 21 -6.27 3.87 3.10
CA ARG A 21 -5.68 5.20 2.98
C ARG A 21 -5.12 5.43 1.59
N SER A 22 -5.20 6.68 1.14
CA SER A 22 -4.60 7.09 -0.12
C SER A 22 -3.07 6.96 -0.05
N VAL A 23 -2.45 6.69 -1.20
CA VAL A 23 -0.97 6.62 -1.34
C VAL A 23 -0.30 7.85 -0.74
N MET A 24 -0.90 9.03 -0.96
CA MET A 24 -0.39 10.30 -0.45
C MET A 24 -0.38 10.32 1.08
N ALA A 25 -1.50 9.99 1.73
CA ALA A 25 -1.58 9.95 3.19
C ALA A 25 -0.59 8.94 3.78
N ALA A 26 -0.53 7.73 3.22
CA ALA A 26 0.39 6.69 3.66
C ALA A 26 1.87 7.12 3.52
N ALA A 27 2.22 7.82 2.43
CA ALA A 27 3.57 8.35 2.23
C ALA A 27 3.96 9.38 3.30
N PHE A 28 3.09 10.34 3.61
CA PHE A 28 3.34 11.32 4.67
C PHE A 28 3.45 10.66 6.06
N GLU A 29 2.61 9.66 6.33
CA GLU A 29 2.57 8.95 7.61
C GLU A 29 3.86 8.16 7.89
N VAL A 30 4.53 7.64 6.85
CA VAL A 30 5.83 6.95 6.99
C VAL A 30 7.04 7.88 6.86
N GLY A 31 6.80 9.20 6.77
CA GLY A 31 7.84 10.23 6.76
C GLY A 31 8.42 10.57 5.39
N TYR A 32 7.67 10.35 4.30
CA TYR A 32 8.03 10.90 2.98
C TYR A 32 7.41 12.28 2.79
N GLU A 33 8.20 13.20 2.26
CA GLU A 33 7.76 14.56 1.94
C GLU A 33 6.89 14.64 0.68
N SER A 34 6.93 13.59 -0.15
CA SER A 34 6.18 13.56 -1.41
C SER A 34 5.75 12.14 -1.80
N ALA A 35 4.48 12.01 -2.18
CA ALA A 35 3.87 10.78 -2.69
C ALA A 35 4.54 10.28 -3.99
N THR A 36 5.05 11.19 -4.83
CA THR A 36 5.75 10.86 -6.07
C THR A 36 7.11 10.23 -5.77
N HIS A 37 7.85 10.78 -4.80
CA HIS A 37 9.13 10.24 -4.38
C HIS A 37 8.96 8.86 -3.71
N PHE A 38 7.94 8.74 -2.86
CA PHE A 38 7.53 7.45 -2.28
C PHE A 38 7.20 6.42 -3.35
N SER A 39 6.38 6.77 -4.34
CA SER A 39 5.95 5.83 -5.39
C SER A 39 7.12 5.30 -6.23
N ARG A 40 8.11 6.15 -6.54
CA ARG A 40 9.32 5.70 -7.27
C ARG A 40 10.16 4.73 -6.43
N ASP A 41 10.33 5.01 -5.15
CA ASP A 41 11.11 4.17 -4.25
C ASP A 41 10.39 2.85 -3.96
N TYR A 42 9.07 2.90 -3.77
CA TYR A 42 8.20 1.74 -3.62
C TYR A 42 8.25 0.85 -4.87
N ALA A 43 8.08 1.41 -6.07
CA ALA A 43 8.16 0.64 -7.32
C ALA A 43 9.55 0.02 -7.53
N ARG A 44 10.62 0.67 -7.07
CA ARG A 44 11.97 0.10 -7.12
C ARG A 44 12.14 -1.11 -6.17
N VAL A 45 11.44 -1.11 -5.03
CA VAL A 45 11.54 -2.18 -4.02
C VAL A 45 10.56 -3.32 -4.29
N PHE A 46 9.34 -3.02 -4.72
CA PHE A 46 8.24 -3.98 -4.92
C PHE A 46 7.92 -4.29 -6.38
N GLY A 47 8.49 -3.55 -7.33
CA GLY A 47 8.25 -3.72 -8.77
C GLY A 47 6.95 -3.09 -9.28
N LEU A 48 6.06 -2.66 -8.39
CA LEU A 48 4.75 -2.09 -8.74
C LEU A 48 4.53 -0.75 -8.02
N PRO A 49 3.82 0.20 -8.63
CA PRO A 49 3.47 1.45 -7.95
C PRO A 49 2.45 1.18 -6.83
N PRO A 50 2.51 1.93 -5.71
CA PRO A 50 1.70 1.69 -4.52
C PRO A 50 0.20 1.78 -4.77
N ALA A 51 -0.25 2.62 -5.71
CA ALA A 51 -1.65 2.73 -6.09
C ALA A 51 -2.20 1.44 -6.74
N GLN A 52 -1.41 0.80 -7.62
CA GLN A 52 -1.80 -0.48 -8.24
C GLN A 52 -1.75 -1.62 -7.23
N ASP A 53 -0.68 -1.69 -6.42
CA ASP A 53 -0.53 -2.74 -5.42
C ASP A 53 -1.66 -2.69 -4.38
N ALA A 54 -1.97 -1.50 -3.84
CA ALA A 54 -3.10 -1.32 -2.93
C ALA A 54 -4.44 -1.66 -3.61
N GLY A 55 -4.68 -1.21 -4.84
CA GLY A 55 -5.89 -1.53 -5.60
C GLY A 55 -6.07 -3.03 -5.85
N ARG A 56 -4.98 -3.73 -6.17
CA ARG A 56 -4.96 -5.18 -6.36
C ARG A 56 -5.29 -5.92 -5.05
N ILE A 57 -4.61 -5.57 -3.96
CA ILE A 57 -4.83 -6.23 -2.66
C ILE A 57 -6.24 -5.93 -2.12
N LEU A 58 -6.74 -4.70 -2.29
CA LEU A 58 -8.10 -4.33 -1.91
C LEU A 58 -9.15 -5.06 -2.77
N GLY A 59 -8.88 -5.25 -4.07
CA GLY A 59 -9.72 -6.06 -4.96
C GLY A 59 -9.75 -7.54 -4.58
N GLU A 60 -8.60 -8.11 -4.22
CA GLU A 60 -8.48 -9.47 -3.69
C GLU A 60 -9.21 -9.61 -2.34
N ASN A 61 -9.04 -8.64 -1.42
CA ASN A 61 -9.70 -8.66 -0.11
C ASN A 61 -11.23 -8.54 -0.23
N ARG A 62 -11.74 -7.68 -1.12
CA ARG A 62 -13.19 -7.54 -1.35
C ARG A 62 -13.82 -8.84 -1.85
N SER A 63 -13.13 -9.58 -2.72
CA SER A 63 -13.61 -10.85 -3.27
C SER A 63 -13.74 -11.95 -2.21
N LEU A 64 -12.93 -11.91 -1.15
CA LEU A 64 -12.99 -12.84 -0.02
C LEU A 64 -14.14 -12.53 0.95
N ARG A 65 -14.57 -11.26 1.04
CA ARG A 65 -15.65 -10.83 1.95
C ARG A 65 -17.06 -11.04 1.39
N THR A 66 -17.19 -11.33 0.09
CA THR A 66 -18.50 -11.47 -0.57
C THR A 66 -18.99 -12.91 -0.69
N ASN A 67 -18.24 -13.92 -0.22
CA ASN A 67 -18.72 -15.30 -0.23
C ASN A 67 -19.47 -15.63 1.06
N GLY A 68 -20.69 -15.10 1.19
CA GLY A 68 -21.49 -15.23 2.42
C GLY A 68 -22.95 -14.84 2.25
N ARG A 69 -23.65 -15.44 1.27
CA ARG A 69 -25.10 -15.63 1.33
C ARG A 69 -25.58 -16.63 0.26
N PRO A 70 -25.81 -17.91 0.62
CA PRO A 70 -26.84 -18.69 -0.04
C PRO A 70 -28.19 -18.26 0.58
N GLU A 71 -29.14 -17.86 -0.27
CA GLU A 71 -30.57 -17.88 0.07
C GLU A 71 -31.13 -19.28 -0.20
#